data_AF-A0A831WM06-F1
#
_entry.id   AF-A0A831WM06-F1
#
_cell.length_a   1.000
_cell.length_b   1.000
_cell.length_c   1.000
_cell.angle_alpha   90.00
_cell.angle_beta   90.00
_cell.angle_gamma   90.00
#
_symmetry.space_group_name_H-M   'P 1'
#
loop_
_entity.id
_entity.type
_entity.pdbx_description
1 polymer ?
#
loop_
_entity_poly.entity_id
_entity_poly.type
_entity_poly.pdbx_seq_one_letter_code
_entity_poly.pdbx_strand_id
1 'polypeptide(L)'
;MKELKLEDLGYRVIVIDEKAIDLFLEKVSIDEVENFCNNGGRLYVLGNDAGELKNYVKKSGGRIIETSQKEILTDVTTLVRTKKHKFLDWSKTFGIDPKSVKSNILYVKYTQASVITDLPSFFNMSYEEYIKRKDCYLRLIAHGMENCPHSCIYCYANYAYDVPTTVLINFKNRIKEDIQRENIKKLIGQGYPINIGSITDPFSKVAVYFDLVEDFLSVVGDIRTLIVTKSILFTDDYFVNLLKKYKNVKLTFTYTGLQKYEGGVPRMGPDFPVEKISKVVSSGVDINIFYRPILKGINDDPNYMRELFIKMKEADITNVCFGFLRNNIRMAESLSKRFPSLFNELTRGLTDKYMDDFYPPLAYRIKKSLEIHNILYHLDMECSTCQPYIGKLRNLVETTFCSCRKERWEK
;
A
#
# COMPACT_ATOMS: atom_id res chain seq x y z
N MET A 1 -10.06 7.32 17.35
CA MET A 1 -9.25 8.36 16.71
C MET A 1 -9.93 9.72 16.81
N LYS A 2 -9.22 10.75 17.27
CA LYS A 2 -9.69 12.15 17.12
C LYS A 2 -9.83 12.39 15.61
N GLU A 3 -11.05 12.67 15.15
CA GLU A 3 -11.44 12.71 13.73
C GLU A 3 -10.39 13.46 12.90
N LEU A 4 -9.69 12.74 12.01
CA LEU A 4 -8.88 13.40 10.99
C LEU A 4 -9.84 14.26 10.18
N LYS A 5 -9.49 15.52 9.95
CA LYS A 5 -10.23 16.40 9.07
C LYS A 5 -9.60 16.44 7.69
N LEU A 6 -10.37 16.90 6.71
CA LEU A 6 -9.88 17.07 5.33
C LEU A 6 -8.55 17.84 5.24
N GLU A 7 -8.36 18.86 6.08
CA GLU A 7 -7.15 19.68 6.14
C GLU A 7 -5.91 18.94 6.69
N ASP A 8 -6.12 17.94 7.58
CA ASP A 8 -5.03 17.14 8.17
C ASP A 8 -4.32 16.22 7.16
N LEU A 9 -4.95 16.04 5.99
CA LEU A 9 -4.41 15.27 4.88
C LEU A 9 -3.28 16.01 4.16
N GLY A 10 -3.21 17.34 4.27
CA GLY A 10 -2.09 18.15 3.76
C GLY A 10 -2.08 18.41 2.26
N TYR A 11 -3.19 18.15 1.56
CA TYR A 11 -3.34 18.48 0.14
C TYR A 11 -3.71 19.95 -0.06
N ARG A 12 -3.28 20.56 -1.17
CA ARG A 12 -3.65 21.94 -1.54
C ARG A 12 -4.75 21.98 -2.60
N VAL A 13 -4.90 20.89 -3.34
CA VAL A 13 -5.87 20.76 -4.41
C VAL A 13 -6.63 19.46 -4.21
N ILE A 14 -7.95 19.54 -4.25
CA ILE A 14 -8.84 18.37 -4.31
C ILE A 14 -9.53 18.40 -5.65
N VAL A 15 -9.46 17.28 -6.36
CA VAL A 15 -10.12 17.07 -7.65
C VAL A 15 -11.12 15.95 -7.47
N ILE A 16 -12.37 16.14 -7.85
CA ILE A 16 -13.45 15.17 -7.61
C ILE A 16 -14.13 14.85 -8.94
N ASP A 17 -14.32 13.56 -9.24
CA ASP A 17 -15.20 13.17 -10.35
C ASP A 17 -16.65 13.58 -10.03
N GLU A 18 -17.38 14.15 -10.98
CA GLU A 18 -18.80 14.50 -10.83
C GLU A 18 -19.63 13.36 -10.23
N LYS A 19 -19.38 12.12 -10.68
CA LYS A 19 -20.07 10.91 -10.18
C LYS A 19 -19.69 10.50 -8.75
N ALA A 20 -18.60 11.03 -8.21
CA ALA A 20 -18.14 10.76 -6.86
C ALA A 20 -18.68 11.77 -5.83
N ILE A 21 -19.33 12.84 -6.25
CA ILE A 21 -19.73 13.96 -5.36
C ILE A 21 -20.61 13.47 -4.21
N ASP A 22 -21.69 12.73 -4.49
CA ASP A 22 -22.63 12.30 -3.45
C ASP A 22 -21.94 11.40 -2.41
N LEU A 23 -21.19 10.40 -2.87
CA LEU A 23 -20.43 9.48 -2.00
C LEU A 23 -19.27 10.18 -1.28
N PHE A 24 -18.71 11.25 -1.85
CA PHE A 24 -17.73 12.09 -1.18
C PHE A 24 -18.39 12.86 -0.02
N LEU A 25 -19.58 13.41 -0.23
CA LEU A 25 -20.34 14.14 0.79
C LEU A 25 -20.91 13.25 1.90
N GLU A 26 -21.06 11.94 1.65
CA GLU A 26 -21.31 10.96 2.73
C GLU A 26 -20.14 10.81 3.70
N LYS A 27 -18.91 11.13 3.25
CA LYS A 27 -17.66 10.98 4.02
C LYS A 27 -17.06 12.29 4.48
N VAL A 28 -17.42 13.40 3.83
CA VAL A 28 -16.81 14.71 4.05
C VAL A 28 -17.91 15.73 4.26
N SER A 29 -17.91 16.36 5.43
CA SER A 29 -18.90 17.38 5.74
C SER A 29 -18.68 18.64 4.91
N ILE A 30 -19.77 19.36 4.63
CA ILE A 30 -19.71 20.65 3.95
C ILE A 30 -18.84 21.66 4.73
N ASP A 31 -18.87 21.61 6.07
CA ASP A 31 -18.03 22.45 6.92
C ASP A 31 -16.53 22.19 6.70
N GLU A 32 -16.14 20.93 6.48
CA GLU A 32 -14.75 20.60 6.14
C GLU A 32 -14.35 21.09 4.75
N VAL A 33 -15.25 20.98 3.77
CA VAL A 33 -15.03 21.55 2.44
C VAL A 33 -14.86 23.06 2.52
N GLU A 34 -15.71 23.74 3.29
CA GLU A 34 -15.63 25.18 3.49
C GLU A 34 -14.31 25.58 4.17
N ASN A 35 -13.94 24.89 5.26
CA ASN A 35 -12.68 25.15 5.97
C ASN A 35 -11.47 24.94 5.08
N PHE A 36 -11.44 23.85 4.29
CA PHE A 36 -10.40 23.60 3.30
C PHE A 36 -10.26 24.76 2.31
N CYS A 37 -11.38 25.27 1.78
CA CYS A 37 -11.39 26.39 0.84
C CYS A 37 -10.95 27.70 1.50
N ASN A 38 -11.41 27.99 2.72
CA ASN A 38 -11.04 29.18 3.49
C ASN A 38 -9.53 29.19 3.84
N ASN A 39 -8.94 28.01 4.02
CA ASN A 39 -7.51 27.83 4.29
C ASN A 39 -6.65 27.79 3.01
N GLY A 40 -7.17 28.27 1.88
CA GLY A 40 -6.45 28.40 0.61
C GLY A 40 -6.39 27.12 -0.23
N GLY A 41 -7.07 26.06 0.18
CA GLY A 41 -7.28 24.87 -0.62
C GLY A 41 -8.14 25.16 -1.85
N ARG A 42 -7.89 24.46 -2.97
CA ARG A 42 -8.63 24.62 -4.21
C ARG A 42 -9.41 23.36 -4.56
N LEU A 43 -10.71 23.52 -4.83
CA LEU A 43 -11.60 22.43 -5.20
C LEU A 43 -11.89 22.45 -6.70
N TYR A 44 -11.71 21.33 -7.38
CA TYR A 44 -12.04 21.16 -8.78
C TYR A 44 -12.96 19.97 -8.97
N VAL A 45 -13.83 20.05 -9.97
CA VAL A 45 -14.71 18.95 -10.37
C VAL A 45 -14.42 18.56 -11.80
N LEU A 46 -14.23 17.27 -12.07
CA LEU A 46 -14.12 16.72 -13.41
C LEU A 46 -15.49 16.23 -13.86
N GLY A 47 -16.03 16.85 -14.91
CA GLY A 47 -17.39 16.61 -15.38
C GLY A 47 -18.06 17.90 -15.84
N ASN A 48 -19.39 17.91 -15.82
CA ASN A 48 -20.19 19.04 -16.29
C ASN A 48 -20.93 19.75 -15.15
N ASP A 49 -21.25 19.03 -14.08
CA ASP A 49 -21.93 19.58 -12.91
C ASP A 49 -21.11 19.34 -11.62
N ALA A 50 -21.14 20.34 -10.75
CA ALA A 50 -20.55 20.27 -9.41
C ALA A 50 -21.59 20.09 -8.31
N GLY A 51 -22.89 20.05 -8.63
CA GLY A 51 -23.96 19.82 -7.67
C GLY A 51 -23.86 20.75 -6.45
N GLU A 52 -23.94 20.17 -5.26
CA GLU A 52 -23.81 20.89 -3.98
C GLU A 52 -22.45 21.59 -3.80
N LEU A 53 -21.40 21.13 -4.49
CA LEU A 53 -20.05 21.71 -4.40
C LEU A 53 -19.86 22.97 -5.25
N LYS A 54 -20.83 23.33 -6.11
CA LYS A 54 -20.70 24.43 -7.09
C LYS A 54 -20.25 25.77 -6.48
N ASN A 55 -20.83 26.14 -5.34
CA ASN A 55 -20.48 27.40 -4.66
C ASN A 55 -19.05 27.35 -4.08
N TYR A 56 -18.63 26.21 -3.55
CA TYR A 56 -17.31 26.03 -2.96
C TYR A 56 -16.22 26.01 -4.04
N VAL A 57 -16.46 25.35 -5.18
CA VAL A 57 -15.57 25.40 -6.35
C VAL A 57 -15.32 26.85 -6.77
N LYS A 58 -16.38 27.68 -6.84
CA LYS A 58 -16.24 29.10 -7.18
C LYS A 58 -15.48 29.88 -6.09
N LYS A 59 -15.83 29.68 -4.82
CA LYS A 59 -15.22 30.38 -3.66
C LYS A 59 -13.73 30.08 -3.54
N SER A 60 -13.32 28.84 -3.80
CA SER A 60 -11.92 28.41 -3.72
C SER A 60 -11.06 28.85 -4.90
N GLY A 61 -11.61 29.59 -5.87
CA GLY A 61 -10.94 29.88 -7.15
C GLY A 61 -10.68 28.65 -8.01
N GLY A 62 -11.40 27.55 -7.74
CA GLY A 62 -11.37 26.32 -8.50
C GLY A 62 -12.24 26.38 -9.75
N ARG A 63 -12.35 25.26 -10.47
CA ARG A 63 -13.10 25.19 -11.74
C ARG A 63 -13.76 23.82 -11.91
N ILE A 64 -14.87 23.81 -12.63
CA ILE A 64 -15.41 22.62 -13.27
C ILE A 64 -14.62 22.44 -14.57
N ILE A 65 -14.03 21.26 -14.76
CA ILE A 65 -13.23 20.91 -15.92
C ILE A 65 -14.03 19.89 -16.71
N GLU A 66 -14.54 20.31 -17.87
CA GLU A 66 -15.23 19.43 -18.80
C GLU A 66 -14.28 18.34 -19.28
N THR A 67 -14.71 17.09 -19.16
CA THR A 67 -13.96 15.91 -19.61
C THR A 67 -14.91 14.98 -20.36
N SER A 68 -14.43 14.28 -21.38
CA SER A 68 -15.27 13.31 -22.07
C SER A 68 -15.49 12.07 -21.19
N GLN A 69 -16.71 11.53 -21.12
CA GLN A 69 -17.03 10.37 -20.26
C GLN A 69 -16.11 9.15 -20.50
N LYS A 70 -15.58 9.01 -21.72
CA LYS A 70 -14.69 7.90 -22.12
C LYS A 70 -13.29 8.02 -21.50
N GLU A 71 -12.85 9.23 -21.19
CA GLU A 71 -11.55 9.53 -20.60
C GLU A 71 -11.55 9.22 -19.09
N ILE A 72 -12.65 9.54 -18.38
CA ILE A 72 -12.82 9.39 -16.90
C ILE A 72 -12.76 7.90 -16.46
N LEU A 73 -13.23 7.00 -17.32
CA LEU A 73 -13.47 5.58 -16.99
C LEU A 73 -12.22 4.68 -17.05
N THR A 74 -11.04 5.22 -17.36
CA THR A 74 -9.84 4.38 -17.47
C THR A 74 -9.28 4.04 -16.08
N ASP A 75 -9.53 2.80 -15.64
CA ASP A 75 -9.02 2.28 -14.36
C ASP A 75 -7.48 2.22 -14.30
N VAL A 76 -6.88 2.36 -13.11
CA VAL A 76 -5.43 2.25 -12.93
C VAL A 76 -4.88 0.90 -13.34
N THR A 77 -5.66 -0.17 -13.22
CA THR A 77 -5.26 -1.48 -13.76
C THR A 77 -5.02 -1.42 -15.27
N THR A 78 -5.79 -0.60 -15.99
CA THR A 78 -5.63 -0.32 -17.43
C THR A 78 -4.49 0.67 -17.70
N LEU A 79 -4.30 1.70 -16.87
CA LEU A 79 -3.18 2.65 -16.97
C LEU A 79 -1.83 1.95 -16.73
N VAL A 80 -1.79 1.04 -15.76
CA VAL A 80 -0.65 0.15 -15.47
C VAL A 80 -0.28 -0.71 -16.66
N ARG A 81 -1.27 -1.24 -17.38
CA ARG A 81 -1.06 -2.11 -18.54
C ARG A 81 -0.57 -1.35 -19.77
N THR A 82 -0.95 -0.09 -19.93
CA THR A 82 -0.81 0.62 -21.22
C THR A 82 0.31 1.66 -21.28
N LYS A 83 0.94 2.03 -20.15
CA LYS A 83 1.95 3.12 -20.07
C LYS A 83 1.51 4.46 -20.69
N LYS A 84 0.19 4.68 -20.86
CA LYS A 84 -0.37 5.89 -21.47
C LYS A 84 -1.17 6.66 -20.42
N HIS A 85 -0.52 7.60 -19.74
CA HIS A 85 -1.18 8.66 -18.98
C HIS A 85 -1.74 9.68 -19.98
N LYS A 86 -2.95 9.45 -20.49
CA LYS A 86 -3.61 10.34 -21.46
C LYS A 86 -4.91 10.97 -20.93
N PHE A 87 -5.07 11.08 -19.61
CA PHE A 87 -6.28 11.67 -19.04
C PHE A 87 -6.09 13.18 -18.76
N LEU A 88 -5.05 13.56 -18.01
CA LEU A 88 -4.78 14.95 -17.64
C LEU A 88 -3.29 15.14 -17.36
N ASP A 89 -2.68 16.22 -17.86
CA ASP A 89 -1.38 16.69 -17.37
C ASP A 89 -1.62 17.49 -16.08
N TRP A 90 -1.59 16.81 -14.93
CA TRP A 90 -1.89 17.38 -13.62
C TRP A 90 -1.05 18.61 -13.31
N SER A 91 0.24 18.57 -13.61
CA SER A 91 1.14 19.69 -13.41
C SER A 91 0.71 20.92 -14.19
N LYS A 92 0.45 20.75 -15.48
CA LYS A 92 0.08 21.86 -16.38
C LYS A 92 -1.32 22.39 -16.05
N THR A 93 -2.29 21.51 -15.80
CA THR A 93 -3.68 21.89 -15.52
C THR A 93 -3.80 22.71 -14.25
N PHE A 94 -3.05 22.35 -13.20
CA PHE A 94 -3.16 22.99 -11.88
C PHE A 94 -2.01 23.95 -11.54
N GLY A 95 -1.03 24.10 -12.45
CA GLY A 95 0.13 24.97 -12.23
C GLY A 95 1.03 24.48 -11.08
N ILE A 96 1.19 23.16 -10.95
CA ILE A 96 1.94 22.51 -9.86
C ILE A 96 3.21 21.89 -10.44
N ASP A 97 4.34 21.99 -9.74
CA ASP A 97 5.57 21.28 -10.12
C ASP A 97 5.27 19.78 -10.26
N PRO A 98 5.55 19.13 -11.41
CA PRO A 98 5.36 17.70 -11.62
C PRO A 98 5.91 16.82 -10.48
N LYS A 99 7.01 17.23 -9.83
CA LYS A 99 7.60 16.49 -8.70
C LYS A 99 6.75 16.55 -7.42
N SER A 100 5.80 17.48 -7.35
CA SER A 100 5.00 17.77 -6.16
C SER A 100 3.52 17.45 -6.33
N VAL A 101 3.07 17.05 -7.53
CA VAL A 101 1.66 16.70 -7.80
C VAL A 101 1.13 15.70 -6.77
N LYS A 102 1.84 14.58 -6.59
CA LYS A 102 1.46 13.53 -5.63
C LYS A 102 1.18 14.00 -4.21
N SER A 103 1.95 14.98 -3.72
CA SER A 103 1.84 15.50 -2.36
C SER A 103 0.91 16.71 -2.24
N ASN A 104 0.48 17.30 -3.35
CA ASN A 104 -0.36 18.50 -3.35
C ASN A 104 -1.79 18.23 -3.84
N ILE A 105 -1.99 17.19 -4.63
CA ILE A 105 -3.29 16.87 -5.22
C ILE A 105 -3.84 15.55 -4.66
N LEU A 106 -5.04 15.61 -4.08
CA LEU A 106 -5.89 14.46 -3.81
C LEU A 106 -6.93 14.34 -4.93
N TYR A 107 -6.96 13.20 -5.58
CA TYR A 107 -7.98 12.88 -6.58
C TYR A 107 -9.01 11.92 -5.99
N VAL A 108 -10.27 12.34 -5.98
CA VAL A 108 -11.42 11.58 -5.51
C VAL A 108 -12.12 11.02 -6.74
N LYS A 109 -11.78 9.76 -7.07
CA LYS A 109 -12.18 9.11 -8.32
C LYS A 109 -13.36 8.18 -8.08
N TYR A 110 -14.38 8.25 -8.92
CA TYR A 110 -15.48 7.28 -8.89
C TYR A 110 -15.03 5.98 -9.55
N THR A 111 -14.96 4.87 -8.80
CA THR A 111 -14.59 3.57 -9.36
C THR A 111 -15.80 2.75 -9.80
N GLN A 112 -15.76 2.32 -11.06
CA GLN A 112 -16.62 1.27 -11.63
C GLN A 112 -15.86 -0.03 -11.88
N ALA A 113 -14.53 0.00 -11.73
CA ALA A 113 -13.69 -1.13 -12.03
C ALA A 113 -13.68 -2.16 -10.89
N SER A 114 -13.18 -3.34 -11.20
CA SER A 114 -12.88 -4.33 -10.18
C SER A 114 -11.75 -3.83 -9.29
N VAL A 115 -11.95 -3.96 -7.99
CA VAL A 115 -10.98 -3.57 -6.96
C VAL A 115 -10.30 -4.79 -6.34
N ILE A 116 -10.79 -6.01 -6.63
CA ILE A 116 -10.13 -7.28 -6.31
C ILE A 116 -9.54 -7.92 -7.56
N THR A 117 -8.23 -8.12 -7.56
CA THR A 117 -7.49 -8.71 -8.69
C THR A 117 -6.90 -10.07 -8.32
N ASP A 118 -7.09 -11.07 -9.19
CA ASP A 118 -6.28 -12.31 -9.20
C ASP A 118 -4.95 -12.03 -9.92
N LEU A 119 -3.86 -11.95 -9.17
CA LEU A 119 -2.54 -11.55 -9.67
C LEU A 119 -2.03 -12.43 -10.83
N PRO A 120 -2.05 -13.77 -10.75
CA PRO A 120 -1.74 -14.63 -11.90
C PRO A 120 -2.49 -14.24 -13.17
N SER A 121 -3.81 -14.09 -13.10
CA SER A 121 -4.64 -13.69 -14.25
C SER A 121 -4.28 -12.30 -14.76
N PHE A 122 -3.96 -11.35 -13.87
CA PHE A 122 -3.50 -10.02 -14.27
C PHE A 122 -2.23 -10.08 -15.13
N PHE A 123 -1.29 -10.96 -14.78
CA PHE A 123 -0.07 -11.21 -15.54
C PHE A 123 -0.25 -12.18 -16.73
N ASN A 124 -1.48 -12.63 -17.00
CA ASN A 124 -1.79 -13.65 -18.01
C ASN A 124 -0.99 -14.95 -17.81
N MET A 125 -0.91 -15.43 -16.55
CA MET A 125 -0.19 -16.64 -16.15
C MET A 125 -1.12 -17.60 -15.40
N SER A 126 -0.82 -18.91 -15.44
CA SER A 126 -1.39 -19.84 -14.46
C SER A 126 -0.83 -19.56 -13.06
N TYR A 127 -1.45 -20.10 -12.01
CA TYR A 127 -0.94 -19.92 -10.65
C TYR A 127 0.42 -20.59 -10.45
N GLU A 128 0.60 -21.78 -11.04
CA GLU A 128 1.85 -22.53 -11.01
C GLU A 128 2.97 -21.78 -11.75
N GLU A 129 2.66 -21.20 -12.91
CA GLU A 129 3.61 -20.36 -13.64
C GLU A 129 3.94 -19.09 -12.85
N TYR A 130 2.94 -18.44 -12.25
CA TYR A 130 3.14 -17.27 -11.41
C TYR A 130 4.07 -17.57 -10.24
N ILE A 131 3.85 -18.66 -9.50
CA ILE A 131 4.74 -19.08 -8.42
C ILE A 131 6.14 -19.37 -8.98
N LYS A 132 6.27 -20.09 -10.09
CA LYS A 132 7.58 -20.45 -10.66
C LYS A 132 8.37 -19.22 -11.12
N ARG A 133 7.72 -18.24 -11.74
CA ARG A 133 8.37 -17.07 -12.35
C ARG A 133 8.57 -15.93 -11.37
N LYS A 134 7.58 -15.69 -10.50
CA LYS A 134 7.65 -14.64 -9.50
C LYS A 134 8.33 -15.15 -8.24
N ASP A 135 8.07 -16.38 -7.78
CA ASP A 135 8.46 -16.97 -6.46
C ASP A 135 7.48 -16.59 -5.32
N CYS A 136 6.23 -16.25 -5.70
CA CYS A 136 5.22 -15.55 -4.88
C CYS A 136 3.95 -16.38 -4.78
N TYR A 137 3.33 -16.37 -3.61
CA TYR A 137 2.04 -17.04 -3.39
C TYR A 137 0.86 -16.08 -3.27
N LEU A 138 1.12 -14.76 -3.24
CA LEU A 138 0.08 -13.74 -3.23
C LEU A 138 -0.83 -13.91 -4.44
N ARG A 139 -2.13 -14.02 -4.20
CA ARG A 139 -3.10 -14.33 -5.24
C ARG A 139 -4.16 -13.24 -5.39
N LEU A 140 -5.00 -13.07 -4.38
CA LEU A 140 -6.04 -12.05 -4.38
C LEU A 140 -5.53 -10.76 -3.71
N ILE A 141 -5.62 -9.64 -4.42
CA ILE A 141 -5.32 -8.32 -3.88
C ILE A 141 -6.54 -7.40 -3.98
N ALA A 142 -6.81 -6.64 -2.94
CA ALA A 142 -7.78 -5.55 -2.91
C ALA A 142 -7.05 -4.20 -2.88
N HIS A 143 -7.58 -3.20 -3.57
CA HIS A 143 -7.02 -1.84 -3.55
C HIS A 143 -8.14 -0.79 -3.60
N GLY A 144 -8.17 0.09 -2.59
CA GLY A 144 -9.11 1.22 -2.51
C GLY A 144 -8.46 2.57 -2.86
N MET A 145 -7.19 2.56 -3.27
CA MET A 145 -6.45 3.76 -3.67
C MET A 145 -5.50 3.44 -4.81
N GLU A 146 -5.15 4.49 -5.55
CA GLU A 146 -4.07 4.51 -6.50
C GLU A 146 -3.00 5.49 -5.99
N ASN A 147 -1.72 5.12 -6.12
CA ASN A 147 -0.56 5.91 -5.71
C ASN A 147 -0.52 6.31 -4.21
N CYS A 148 0.22 5.55 -3.40
CA CYS A 148 0.30 5.76 -1.95
C CYS A 148 0.96 7.10 -1.55
N PRO A 149 0.41 7.86 -0.56
CA PRO A 149 0.95 9.16 -0.16
C PRO A 149 2.31 9.09 0.58
N HIS A 150 2.69 7.92 1.10
CA HIS A 150 3.88 7.73 1.94
C HIS A 150 5.22 8.09 1.28
N SER A 151 5.28 8.17 -0.07
CA SER A 151 6.46 8.65 -0.81
C SER A 151 7.77 7.96 -0.45
N CYS A 152 7.72 6.66 -0.13
CA CYS A 152 8.92 5.85 0.13
C CYS A 152 9.78 5.77 -1.14
N ILE A 153 11.06 6.09 -1.05
CA ILE A 153 11.93 6.18 -2.24
C ILE A 153 12.04 4.83 -2.96
N TYR A 154 12.10 3.73 -2.21
CA TYR A 154 12.33 2.38 -2.73
C TYR A 154 11.02 1.68 -3.15
N CYS A 155 9.92 2.42 -3.26
CA CYS A 155 8.60 1.86 -3.51
C CYS A 155 8.50 1.24 -4.92
N TYR A 156 8.34 -0.08 -4.98
CA TYR A 156 8.10 -0.79 -6.24
C TYR A 156 6.72 -0.48 -6.85
N ALA A 157 5.77 -0.01 -6.04
CA ALA A 157 4.41 0.28 -6.47
C ALA A 157 4.22 1.72 -6.95
N ASN A 158 5.23 2.59 -6.82
CA ASN A 158 5.11 4.00 -7.20
C ASN A 158 4.78 4.10 -8.70
N TYR A 159 3.68 4.75 -9.06
CA TYR A 159 3.30 4.86 -10.47
C TYR A 159 4.13 5.94 -11.14
N ALA A 160 3.95 7.18 -10.70
CA ALA A 160 4.77 8.33 -11.03
C ALA A 160 4.47 9.47 -10.05
N TYR A 161 5.42 10.39 -9.88
CA TYR A 161 5.27 11.53 -8.94
C TYR A 161 4.38 12.65 -9.48
N ASP A 162 4.23 12.71 -10.80
CA ASP A 162 3.35 13.60 -11.55
C ASP A 162 1.90 13.10 -11.62
N VAL A 163 1.60 12.00 -10.93
CA VAL A 163 0.26 11.47 -10.72
C VAL A 163 -0.16 11.74 -9.27
N PRO A 164 -1.40 12.20 -9.02
CA PRO A 164 -1.89 12.49 -7.68
C PRO A 164 -1.96 11.24 -6.80
N THR A 165 -2.20 11.46 -5.50
CA THR A 165 -2.76 10.39 -4.66
C THR A 165 -4.25 10.27 -5.02
N THR A 166 -4.72 9.07 -5.34
CA THR A 166 -6.13 8.85 -5.73
C THR A 166 -6.82 7.95 -4.71
N VAL A 167 -7.97 8.40 -4.21
CA VAL A 167 -8.91 7.55 -3.47
C VAL A 167 -10.02 7.05 -4.40
N LEU A 168 -10.36 5.77 -4.30
CA LEU A 168 -11.40 5.14 -5.11
C LEU A 168 -12.72 5.17 -4.35
N ILE A 169 -13.56 6.14 -4.67
CA ILE A 169 -14.93 6.23 -4.16
C ILE A 169 -15.79 5.17 -4.83
N ASN A 170 -16.78 4.62 -4.12
CA ASN A 170 -17.54 3.41 -4.45
C ASN A 170 -16.80 2.06 -4.18
N PHE A 171 -15.63 2.09 -3.53
CA PHE A 171 -14.82 0.91 -3.18
C PHE A 171 -15.63 -0.19 -2.48
N LYS A 172 -16.43 0.16 -1.46
CA LYS A 172 -17.28 -0.77 -0.70
C LYS A 172 -18.20 -1.60 -1.59
N ASN A 173 -18.92 -0.96 -2.52
CA ASN A 173 -19.84 -1.66 -3.41
C ASN A 173 -19.08 -2.50 -4.44
N ARG A 174 -17.94 -2.01 -4.95
CA ARG A 174 -17.08 -2.81 -5.85
C ARG A 174 -16.57 -4.08 -5.18
N ILE A 175 -16.21 -4.04 -3.89
CA ILE A 175 -15.84 -5.24 -3.14
C ILE A 175 -17.02 -6.22 -3.07
N LYS A 176 -18.23 -5.74 -2.74
CA LYS A 176 -19.44 -6.58 -2.66
C LYS A 176 -19.70 -7.32 -3.95
N GLU A 177 -19.56 -6.64 -5.08
CA GLU A 177 -19.69 -7.26 -6.40
C GLU A 177 -18.55 -8.23 -6.69
N ASP A 178 -17.30 -7.84 -6.41
CA ASP A 178 -16.14 -8.64 -6.75
C ASP A 178 -16.07 -9.97 -5.99
N ILE A 179 -16.46 -10.00 -4.71
CA ILE A 179 -16.46 -11.25 -3.93
C ILE A 179 -17.53 -12.25 -4.42
N GLN A 180 -18.56 -11.79 -5.15
CA GLN A 180 -19.59 -12.65 -5.73
C GLN A 180 -19.21 -13.17 -7.12
N ARG A 181 -18.18 -12.59 -7.77
CA ARG A 181 -17.70 -13.10 -9.07
C ARG A 181 -17.17 -14.51 -8.90
N GLU A 182 -17.62 -15.41 -9.77
CA GLU A 182 -17.40 -16.85 -9.60
C GLU A 182 -15.93 -17.25 -9.48
N ASN A 183 -15.05 -16.62 -10.26
CA ASN A 183 -13.61 -16.87 -10.17
C ASN A 183 -13.03 -16.45 -8.81
N ILE A 184 -13.46 -15.30 -8.26
CA ILE A 184 -12.99 -14.80 -6.97
C ILE A 184 -13.58 -15.62 -5.83
N LYS A 185 -14.89 -15.87 -5.86
CA LYS A 185 -15.62 -16.71 -4.89
C LYS A 185 -15.01 -18.11 -4.78
N LYS A 186 -14.64 -18.73 -5.91
CA LYS A 186 -13.95 -20.03 -5.94
C LYS A 186 -12.59 -19.96 -5.22
N LEU A 187 -11.80 -18.92 -5.45
CA LEU A 187 -10.49 -18.76 -4.80
C LEU A 187 -10.61 -18.51 -3.29
N ILE A 188 -11.61 -17.71 -2.88
CA ILE A 188 -11.96 -17.54 -1.46
C ILE A 188 -12.34 -18.89 -0.84
N GLY A 189 -13.19 -19.68 -1.51
CA GLY A 189 -13.58 -21.02 -1.07
C GLY A 189 -12.42 -22.03 -1.00
N GLN A 190 -11.35 -21.81 -1.76
CA GLN A 190 -10.10 -22.59 -1.67
C GLN A 190 -9.17 -22.11 -0.54
N GLY A 191 -9.58 -21.12 0.23
CA GLY A 191 -8.86 -20.61 1.40
C GLY A 191 -7.79 -19.57 1.08
N TYR A 192 -7.73 -19.02 -0.13
CA TYR A 192 -6.80 -17.94 -0.44
C TYR A 192 -7.21 -16.65 0.26
N PRO A 193 -6.28 -15.97 0.98
CA PRO A 193 -6.60 -14.71 1.63
C PRO A 193 -6.73 -13.58 0.61
N ILE A 194 -7.61 -12.61 0.90
CA ILE A 194 -7.64 -11.32 0.21
C ILE A 194 -6.63 -10.41 0.90
N ASN A 195 -5.65 -9.91 0.16
CA ASN A 195 -4.65 -8.98 0.68
C ASN A 195 -5.03 -7.53 0.35
N ILE A 196 -5.15 -6.68 1.36
CA ILE A 196 -5.17 -5.22 1.19
C ILE A 196 -3.84 -4.66 1.71
N GLY A 197 -3.21 -3.76 0.95
CA GLY A 197 -1.90 -3.22 1.32
C GLY A 197 -0.73 -3.59 0.42
N SER A 198 -0.99 -4.30 -0.68
CA SER A 198 0.06 -4.76 -1.60
C SER A 198 0.71 -3.62 -2.40
N ILE A 199 -0.02 -2.58 -2.78
CA ILE A 199 0.47 -1.50 -3.65
C ILE A 199 0.23 -0.09 -3.08
N THR A 200 -0.70 0.03 -2.14
CA THR A 200 -1.05 1.26 -1.42
C THR A 200 -1.26 0.95 0.05
N ASP A 201 -1.07 1.91 0.94
CA ASP A 201 -1.15 1.67 2.38
C ASP A 201 -2.57 1.93 2.93
N PRO A 202 -3.25 0.91 3.47
CA PRO A 202 -4.62 1.02 3.93
C PRO A 202 -4.76 1.79 5.24
N PHE A 203 -3.65 2.10 5.92
CA PHE A 203 -3.61 2.95 7.10
C PHE A 203 -2.85 4.27 6.86
N SER A 204 -2.67 4.69 5.61
CA SER A 204 -2.29 6.08 5.34
C SER A 204 -3.38 7.04 5.83
N LYS A 205 -3.04 8.30 6.12
CA LYS A 205 -4.02 9.31 6.55
C LYS A 205 -5.24 9.39 5.64
N VAL A 206 -5.04 9.36 4.32
CA VAL A 206 -6.12 9.38 3.33
C VAL A 206 -6.99 8.13 3.44
N ALA A 207 -6.38 6.95 3.50
CA ALA A 207 -7.13 5.70 3.60
C ALA A 207 -7.95 5.61 4.89
N VAL A 208 -7.39 6.10 5.99
CA VAL A 208 -8.04 6.20 7.29
C VAL A 208 -9.21 7.19 7.24
N TYR A 209 -9.00 8.36 6.65
CA TYR A 209 -10.04 9.40 6.54
C TYR A 209 -11.24 8.96 5.68
N PHE A 210 -11.01 8.16 4.63
CA PHE A 210 -12.07 7.58 3.80
C PHE A 210 -12.52 6.18 4.25
N ASP A 211 -12.21 5.79 5.49
CA ASP A 211 -12.62 4.53 6.13
C ASP A 211 -12.32 3.25 5.33
N LEU A 212 -11.26 3.22 4.52
CA LEU A 212 -11.07 2.14 3.54
C LEU A 212 -10.94 0.75 4.18
N VAL A 213 -10.31 0.65 5.36
CA VAL A 213 -10.19 -0.62 6.08
C VAL A 213 -11.54 -1.07 6.63
N GLU A 214 -12.34 -0.15 7.14
CA GLU A 214 -13.67 -0.47 7.66
C GLU A 214 -14.64 -0.84 6.55
N ASP A 215 -14.66 -0.08 5.46
CA ASP A 215 -15.46 -0.41 4.28
C ASP A 215 -15.06 -1.76 3.71
N PHE A 216 -13.76 -2.08 3.71
CA PHE A 216 -13.29 -3.40 3.31
C PHE A 216 -13.77 -4.51 4.25
N LEU A 217 -13.47 -4.41 5.55
CA LEU A 217 -13.79 -5.44 6.55
C LEU A 217 -15.31 -5.62 6.76
N SER A 218 -16.10 -4.55 6.67
CA SER A 218 -17.56 -4.63 6.75
C SER A 218 -18.19 -5.45 5.63
N VAL A 219 -17.50 -5.59 4.49
CA VAL A 219 -17.95 -6.39 3.35
C VAL A 219 -17.37 -7.81 3.37
N VAL A 220 -16.07 -7.95 3.62
CA VAL A 220 -15.41 -9.27 3.56
C VAL A 220 -15.67 -10.13 4.80
N GLY A 221 -16.03 -9.52 5.93
CA GLY A 221 -16.35 -10.25 7.16
C GLY A 221 -15.19 -11.15 7.61
N ASP A 222 -15.51 -12.42 7.89
CA ASP A 222 -14.53 -13.44 8.31
C ASP A 222 -13.85 -14.17 7.13
N ILE A 223 -13.89 -13.62 5.91
CA ILE A 223 -13.01 -14.12 4.83
C ILE A 223 -11.56 -13.87 5.25
N ARG A 224 -10.69 -14.86 5.04
CA ARG A 224 -9.24 -14.76 5.28
C ARG A 224 -8.69 -13.48 4.66
N THR A 225 -8.17 -12.59 5.49
CA THR A 225 -7.84 -11.22 5.12
C THR A 225 -6.49 -10.83 5.66
N LEU A 226 -5.55 -10.56 4.76
CA LEU A 226 -4.23 -10.02 5.12
C LEU A 226 -4.23 -8.50 4.94
N ILE A 227 -3.97 -7.77 6.01
CA ILE A 227 -3.75 -6.32 5.94
C ILE A 227 -2.25 -6.06 6.05
N VAL A 228 -1.67 -5.42 5.04
CA VAL A 228 -0.27 -5.00 5.04
C VAL A 228 -0.20 -3.49 5.16
N THR A 229 0.52 -2.98 6.15
CA THR A 229 0.70 -1.55 6.34
C THR A 229 2.11 -1.24 6.81
N LYS A 230 2.51 0.01 6.60
CA LYS A 230 3.72 0.63 7.10
C LYS A 230 3.42 1.81 8.04
N SER A 231 2.16 2.24 8.08
CA SER A 231 1.70 3.29 8.97
C SER A 231 1.48 2.74 10.38
N ILE A 232 1.84 3.52 11.40
CA ILE A 232 1.54 3.16 12.79
C ILE A 232 0.07 3.44 13.17
N LEU A 233 -0.75 4.04 12.29
CA LEU A 233 -2.11 4.45 12.62
C LEU A 233 -3.04 3.30 13.03
N PHE A 234 -2.76 2.06 12.62
CA PHE A 234 -3.53 0.87 13.06
C PHE A 234 -3.53 0.68 14.59
N THR A 235 -2.59 1.31 15.30
CA THR A 235 -2.45 1.22 16.76
C THR A 235 -3.42 2.13 17.52
N ASP A 236 -4.26 2.92 16.84
CA ASP A 236 -5.38 3.61 17.49
C ASP A 236 -6.38 2.59 18.02
N ASP A 237 -6.91 2.82 19.23
CA ASP A 237 -7.83 1.88 19.89
C ASP A 237 -9.07 1.59 19.02
N TYR A 238 -9.51 2.53 18.17
CA TYR A 238 -10.56 2.29 17.18
C TYR A 238 -10.23 1.13 16.24
N PHE A 239 -9.06 1.18 15.62
CA PHE A 239 -8.64 0.18 14.65
C PHE A 239 -8.28 -1.15 15.30
N VAL A 240 -7.70 -1.13 16.49
CA VAL A 240 -7.48 -2.34 17.29
C VAL A 240 -8.82 -3.04 17.55
N ASN A 241 -9.85 -2.31 17.98
CA ASN A 241 -11.18 -2.87 18.21
C ASN A 241 -11.84 -3.36 16.91
N LEU A 242 -11.68 -2.61 15.81
CA LEU A 242 -12.18 -3.01 14.50
C LEU A 242 -11.55 -4.33 14.03
N LEU A 243 -10.22 -4.46 14.12
CA LEU A 243 -9.51 -5.68 13.70
C LEU A 243 -9.93 -6.89 14.53
N LYS A 244 -10.09 -6.72 15.85
CA LYS A 244 -10.52 -7.79 16.76
C LYS A 244 -11.94 -8.31 16.52
N LYS A 245 -12.78 -7.54 15.83
CA LYS A 245 -14.15 -7.94 15.49
C LYS A 245 -14.20 -9.14 14.54
N TYR A 246 -13.13 -9.39 13.80
CA TYR A 246 -13.06 -10.40 12.75
C TYR A 246 -12.03 -11.48 13.09
N LYS A 247 -12.39 -12.75 12.89
CA LYS A 247 -11.58 -13.90 13.32
C LYS A 247 -10.43 -14.22 12.38
N ASN A 248 -10.62 -13.94 11.09
CA ASN A 248 -9.68 -14.33 10.04
C ASN A 248 -8.95 -13.12 9.44
N VAL A 249 -8.59 -12.14 10.27
CA VAL A 249 -7.78 -11.00 9.88
C VAL A 249 -6.37 -11.14 10.47
N LYS A 250 -5.35 -11.07 9.62
CA LYS A 250 -3.95 -10.95 10.06
C LYS A 250 -3.41 -9.60 9.67
N LEU A 251 -2.74 -8.94 10.60
CA LEU A 251 -2.06 -7.69 10.35
C LEU A 251 -0.57 -7.96 10.08
N THR A 252 -0.02 -7.26 9.10
CA THR A 252 1.41 -7.26 8.83
C THR A 252 1.93 -5.84 8.81
N PHE A 253 2.85 -5.55 9.74
CA PHE A 253 3.47 -4.25 9.87
C PHE A 253 4.87 -4.23 9.23
N THR A 254 5.06 -3.37 8.23
CA THR A 254 6.31 -3.23 7.49
C THR A 254 7.23 -2.26 8.22
N TYR A 255 8.21 -2.78 8.95
CA TYR A 255 9.20 -1.98 9.66
C TYR A 255 10.61 -2.44 9.33
N THR A 256 11.42 -1.52 8.80
CA THR A 256 12.78 -1.79 8.30
C THR A 256 13.83 -0.83 8.86
N GLY A 257 13.40 0.12 9.69
CA GLY A 257 14.22 1.24 10.18
C GLY A 257 14.82 2.12 9.08
N LEU A 258 14.08 2.27 7.97
CA LEU A 258 14.45 3.11 6.83
C LEU A 258 13.70 4.45 6.86
N GLN A 259 13.33 4.97 8.03
CA GLN A 259 12.39 6.10 8.16
C GLN A 259 12.86 7.36 7.42
N LYS A 260 14.18 7.58 7.31
CA LYS A 260 14.76 8.69 6.53
C LYS A 260 14.44 8.62 5.02
N TYR A 261 14.01 7.45 4.55
CA TYR A 261 13.65 7.15 3.17
C TYR A 261 12.13 7.00 2.96
N GLU A 262 11.34 7.28 3.98
CA GLU A 262 9.89 7.02 4.09
C GLU A 262 9.12 8.32 4.43
N GLY A 263 9.32 9.36 3.61
CA GLY A 263 9.01 10.74 3.97
C GLY A 263 7.57 11.02 4.46
N GLY A 264 6.58 10.31 3.92
CA GLY A 264 5.15 10.51 4.24
C GLY A 264 4.54 9.44 5.16
N VAL A 265 5.33 8.51 5.71
CA VAL A 265 4.81 7.48 6.63
C VAL A 265 4.58 8.09 8.03
N PRO A 266 3.37 8.00 8.60
CA PRO A 266 3.12 8.38 9.99
C PRO A 266 3.99 7.56 10.96
N ARG A 267 4.70 8.25 11.87
CA ARG A 267 5.65 7.63 12.81
C ARG A 267 5.53 8.25 14.20
N MET A 268 6.00 7.52 15.20
CA MET A 268 6.02 7.96 16.61
C MET A 268 7.43 8.25 17.14
N GLY A 269 8.46 8.07 16.32
CA GLY A 269 9.84 8.28 16.69
C GLY A 269 10.81 7.67 15.66
N PRO A 270 12.11 7.76 15.91
CA PRO A 270 13.14 7.10 15.10
C PRO A 270 13.23 5.59 15.38
N ASP A 271 12.75 5.14 16.54
CA ASP A 271 12.86 3.78 17.03
C ASP A 271 11.58 2.95 16.82
N PHE A 272 11.73 1.64 16.95
CA PHE A 272 10.62 0.71 16.89
C PHE A 272 9.71 0.94 18.11
N PRO A 273 8.40 1.16 17.92
CA PRO A 273 7.51 1.59 19.01
C PRO A 273 7.05 0.41 19.88
N VAL A 274 7.98 -0.19 20.64
CA VAL A 274 7.79 -1.42 21.44
C VAL A 274 6.51 -1.36 22.27
N GLU A 275 6.37 -0.33 23.13
CA GLU A 275 5.23 -0.20 24.05
C GLU A 275 3.88 -0.21 23.33
N LYS A 276 3.78 0.51 22.21
CA LYS A 276 2.52 0.64 21.49
C LYS A 276 2.18 -0.64 20.73
N ILE A 277 3.17 -1.29 20.15
CA ILE A 277 2.98 -2.59 19.49
C ILE A 277 2.61 -3.65 20.51
N SER A 278 3.28 -3.70 21.67
CA SER A 278 2.96 -4.61 22.77
C SER A 278 1.52 -4.41 23.26
N LYS A 279 1.03 -3.17 23.39
CA LYS A 279 -0.39 -2.90 23.70
C LYS A 279 -1.34 -3.51 22.65
N VAL A 280 -1.01 -3.43 21.36
CA VAL A 280 -1.83 -4.01 20.30
C VAL A 280 -1.80 -5.54 20.34
N VAL A 281 -0.61 -6.16 20.50
CA VAL A 281 -0.46 -7.62 20.56
C VAL A 281 -1.18 -8.20 21.79
N SER A 282 -0.97 -7.60 22.97
CA SER A 282 -1.64 -8.00 24.22
C SER A 282 -3.17 -7.84 24.17
N SER A 283 -3.69 -7.00 23.27
CA SER A 283 -5.13 -6.88 23.04
C SER A 283 -5.73 -8.03 22.21
N GLY A 284 -4.89 -8.92 21.65
CA GLY A 284 -5.30 -10.09 20.87
C GLY A 284 -5.17 -9.92 19.35
N VAL A 285 -4.50 -8.88 18.87
CA VAL A 285 -4.24 -8.70 17.42
C VAL A 285 -2.89 -9.34 17.08
N ASP A 286 -2.91 -10.38 16.24
CA ASP A 286 -1.70 -11.00 15.71
C ASP A 286 -1.02 -10.08 14.67
N ILE A 287 0.25 -9.73 14.94
CA ILE A 287 1.08 -8.88 14.08
C ILE A 287 2.26 -9.69 13.57
N ASN A 288 2.33 -9.83 12.25
CA ASN A 288 3.54 -10.23 11.54
C ASN A 288 4.39 -9.01 11.18
N ILE A 289 5.71 -9.15 11.17
CA ILE A 289 6.60 -8.10 10.66
C ILE A 289 6.99 -8.36 9.21
N PHE A 290 6.94 -7.31 8.39
CA PHE A 290 7.60 -7.24 7.11
C PHE A 290 8.92 -6.47 7.22
N TYR A 291 10.03 -7.20 7.27
CA TYR A 291 11.38 -6.63 7.15
C TYR A 291 11.79 -6.57 5.67
N ARG A 292 11.09 -5.71 4.91
CA ARG A 292 11.35 -5.52 3.47
C ARG A 292 11.11 -4.08 3.01
N PRO A 293 11.96 -3.53 2.12
CA PRO A 293 13.12 -4.19 1.51
C PRO A 293 14.37 -4.15 2.40
N ILE A 294 15.19 -5.20 2.27
CA ILE A 294 16.59 -5.19 2.65
C ILE A 294 17.38 -4.47 1.55
N LEU A 295 18.08 -3.42 1.96
CA LEU A 295 18.93 -2.56 1.15
C LEU A 295 20.40 -2.82 1.50
N LYS A 296 21.18 -3.22 0.51
CA LYS A 296 22.61 -3.55 0.67
C LYS A 296 23.41 -2.33 1.14
N GLY A 297 24.15 -2.47 2.23
CA GLY A 297 24.96 -1.43 2.86
C GLY A 297 24.15 -0.37 3.63
N ILE A 298 22.85 -0.58 3.85
CA ILE A 298 21.98 0.42 4.48
C ILE A 298 21.26 -0.16 5.70
N ASN A 299 20.54 -1.28 5.55
CA ASN A 299 19.85 -1.95 6.67
C ASN A 299 20.07 -3.48 6.64
N ASP A 300 21.18 -3.93 6.08
CA ASP A 300 21.56 -5.35 5.98
C ASP A 300 22.69 -5.74 6.95
N ASP A 301 23.04 -4.86 7.89
CA ASP A 301 24.00 -5.15 8.95
C ASP A 301 23.41 -6.16 9.96
N PRO A 302 24.09 -7.29 10.25
CA PRO A 302 23.56 -8.31 11.14
C PRO A 302 23.36 -7.86 12.59
N ASN A 303 24.19 -6.95 13.11
CA ASN A 303 24.04 -6.47 14.48
C ASN A 303 22.84 -5.54 14.58
N TYR A 304 22.69 -4.63 13.62
CA TYR A 304 21.51 -3.79 13.49
C TYR A 304 20.21 -4.62 13.39
N MET A 305 20.19 -5.64 12.52
CA MET A 305 19.03 -6.53 12.39
C MET A 305 18.73 -7.25 13.70
N ARG A 306 19.75 -7.75 14.42
CA ARG A 306 19.59 -8.40 15.72
C ARG A 306 18.98 -7.46 16.75
N GLU A 307 19.50 -6.25 16.90
CA GLU A 307 18.96 -5.26 17.85
C GLU A 307 17.51 -4.91 17.53
N LEU A 308 17.18 -4.75 16.24
CA LEU A 308 15.82 -4.48 15.83
C LEU A 308 14.87 -5.66 16.11
N PHE A 309 15.32 -6.90 15.85
CA PHE A 309 14.50 -8.09 16.12
C PHE A 309 14.32 -8.35 17.61
N ILE A 310 15.30 -7.98 18.46
CA ILE A 310 15.13 -7.97 19.92
C ILE A 310 13.98 -7.02 20.31
N LYS A 311 13.98 -5.77 19.81
CA LYS A 311 12.88 -4.82 20.05
C LYS A 311 11.52 -5.35 19.58
N MET A 312 11.50 -6.09 18.46
CA MET A 312 10.27 -6.73 17.98
C MET A 312 9.81 -7.85 18.92
N LYS A 313 10.73 -8.70 19.39
CA LYS A 313 10.45 -9.77 20.36
C LYS A 313 9.96 -9.22 21.70
N GLU A 314 10.54 -8.12 22.18
CA GLU A 314 10.08 -7.38 23.38
C GLU A 314 8.63 -6.88 23.24
N ALA A 315 8.15 -6.68 22.01
CA ALA A 315 6.77 -6.32 21.72
C ALA A 315 5.86 -7.54 21.44
N ASP A 316 6.29 -8.73 21.85
CA ASP A 316 5.61 -10.03 21.65
C ASP A 316 5.37 -10.40 20.17
N ILE A 317 6.15 -9.83 19.25
CA ILE A 317 6.16 -10.29 17.85
C ILE A 317 6.86 -11.64 17.79
N THR A 318 6.19 -12.61 17.16
CA THR A 318 6.69 -13.97 17.01
C THR A 318 7.18 -14.30 15.62
N ASN A 319 6.94 -13.44 14.62
CA ASN A 319 7.20 -13.78 13.23
C ASN A 319 7.68 -12.60 12.39
N VAL A 320 8.72 -12.86 11.59
CA VAL A 320 9.32 -11.92 10.65
C VAL A 320 9.34 -12.54 9.25
N CYS A 321 8.75 -11.83 8.30
CA CYS A 321 8.88 -12.11 6.89
C CYS A 321 9.78 -11.05 6.23
N PHE A 322 10.92 -11.47 5.68
CA PHE A 322 11.87 -10.54 5.08
C PHE A 322 11.90 -10.65 3.55
N GLY A 323 12.41 -9.61 2.90
CA GLY A 323 12.53 -9.56 1.44
C GLY A 323 13.47 -8.44 1.02
N PHE A 324 13.98 -8.50 -0.20
CA PHE A 324 15.06 -7.63 -0.65
C PHE A 324 14.57 -6.54 -1.58
N LEU A 325 15.44 -5.55 -1.82
CA LEU A 325 15.15 -4.52 -2.80
C LEU A 325 14.88 -5.13 -4.17
N ARG A 326 13.77 -4.70 -4.75
CA ARG A 326 13.35 -4.97 -6.11
C ARG A 326 13.39 -3.69 -6.90
N ASN A 327 14.32 -3.58 -7.84
CA ASN A 327 14.32 -2.48 -8.79
C ASN A 327 13.51 -2.87 -10.03
N ASN A 328 12.26 -2.46 -10.06
CA ASN A 328 11.41 -2.59 -11.24
C ASN A 328 11.42 -1.30 -12.07
N ILE A 329 10.85 -1.36 -13.27
CA ILE A 329 10.77 -0.21 -14.18
C ILE A 329 10.16 1.04 -13.51
N ARG A 330 9.18 0.85 -12.62
CA ARG A 330 8.49 1.92 -11.91
C ARG A 330 9.39 2.64 -10.91
N MET A 331 10.08 1.89 -10.04
CA MET A 331 11.06 2.43 -9.12
C MET A 331 12.17 3.15 -9.89
N ALA A 332 12.66 2.56 -10.99
CA ALA A 332 13.68 3.16 -11.82
C ALA A 332 13.24 4.49 -12.45
N GLU A 333 12.08 4.54 -13.10
CA GLU A 333 11.52 5.75 -13.71
C GLU A 333 11.24 6.85 -12.66
N SER A 334 10.74 6.43 -11.49
CA SER A 334 10.43 7.31 -10.35
C SER A 334 11.68 7.95 -9.73
N LEU A 335 12.72 7.17 -9.47
CA LEU A 335 13.89 7.63 -8.73
C LEU A 335 14.97 8.25 -9.60
N SER A 336 15.29 7.66 -10.75
CA SER A 336 16.40 8.12 -11.60
C SER A 336 16.26 9.58 -12.03
N LYS A 337 15.03 10.04 -12.28
CA LYS A 337 14.73 11.43 -12.67
C LYS A 337 14.81 12.42 -11.51
N ARG A 338 14.50 11.98 -10.28
CA ARG A 338 14.29 12.88 -9.13
C ARG A 338 15.46 12.89 -8.17
N PHE A 339 16.06 11.73 -7.94
CA PHE A 339 17.15 11.51 -7.00
C PHE A 339 18.21 10.59 -7.64
N PRO A 340 18.90 11.03 -8.71
CA PRO A 340 19.82 10.18 -9.46
C PRO A 340 20.94 9.58 -8.60
N SER A 341 21.52 10.36 -7.69
CA SER A 341 22.56 9.88 -6.76
C SER A 341 22.04 8.76 -5.86
N LEU A 342 20.83 8.91 -5.33
CA LEU A 342 20.19 7.93 -4.46
C LEU A 342 19.73 6.68 -5.24
N PHE A 343 19.26 6.86 -6.47
CA PHE A 343 18.99 5.74 -7.38
C PHE A 343 20.26 4.92 -7.61
N ASN A 344 21.38 5.57 -7.91
CA ASN A 344 22.67 4.91 -8.10
C ASN A 344 23.15 4.21 -6.82
N GLU A 345 22.93 4.80 -5.65
CA GLU A 345 23.24 4.18 -4.35
C GLU A 345 22.42 2.91 -4.12
N LEU A 346 21.09 3.00 -4.24
CA LEU A 346 20.17 1.90 -3.98
C LEU A 346 20.28 0.76 -5.01
N THR A 347 20.57 1.11 -6.27
CA THR A 347 20.69 0.12 -7.34
C THR A 347 22.10 -0.45 -7.49
N ARG A 348 23.06 0.04 -6.68
CA ARG A 348 24.43 -0.46 -6.69
C ARG A 348 24.46 -1.94 -6.31
N GLY A 349 24.88 -2.77 -7.25
CA GLY A 349 24.98 -4.21 -7.04
C GLY A 349 23.66 -4.95 -7.18
N LEU A 350 22.66 -4.37 -7.86
CA LEU A 350 21.48 -5.09 -8.34
C LEU A 350 21.76 -5.72 -9.71
N THR A 351 22.46 -6.85 -9.73
CA THR A 351 22.96 -7.48 -10.96
C THR A 351 22.09 -8.60 -11.48
N ASP A 352 21.36 -9.28 -10.60
CA ASP A 352 20.53 -10.40 -11.00
C ASP A 352 19.23 -9.91 -11.62
N LYS A 353 18.97 -10.30 -12.86
CA LYS A 353 17.72 -10.01 -13.54
C LYS A 353 16.76 -11.18 -13.42
N TYR A 354 15.59 -10.93 -12.86
CA TYR A 354 14.47 -11.88 -12.86
C TYR A 354 13.28 -11.23 -13.55
N MET A 355 12.87 -11.80 -14.69
CA MET A 355 11.93 -11.16 -15.60
C MET A 355 12.41 -9.73 -15.96
N ASP A 356 11.63 -8.70 -15.61
CA ASP A 356 11.93 -7.30 -15.92
C ASP A 356 12.51 -6.52 -14.72
N ASP A 357 12.77 -7.21 -13.62
CA ASP A 357 13.19 -6.62 -12.35
C ASP A 357 14.65 -6.99 -12.02
N PHE A 358 15.36 -6.07 -11.37
CA PHE A 358 16.73 -6.26 -10.90
C PHE A 358 16.78 -6.43 -9.38
N TYR A 359 17.72 -7.27 -8.95
CA TYR A 359 17.84 -7.78 -7.59
C TYR A 359 19.29 -7.91 -7.16
N PRO A 360 19.60 -7.85 -5.86
CA PRO A 360 20.92 -8.27 -5.37
C PRO A 360 21.34 -9.71 -5.83
N PRO A 361 22.64 -9.97 -6.10
CA PRO A 361 23.11 -11.27 -6.58
C PRO A 361 22.73 -12.45 -5.68
N LEU A 362 22.37 -13.60 -6.25
CA LEU A 362 21.87 -14.80 -5.55
C LEU A 362 22.69 -15.16 -4.30
N ALA A 363 24.02 -15.16 -4.44
CA ALA A 363 24.93 -15.46 -3.33
C ALA A 363 24.76 -14.49 -2.13
N TYR A 364 24.61 -13.20 -2.39
CA TYR A 364 24.36 -12.20 -1.35
C TYR A 364 23.04 -12.48 -0.62
N ARG A 365 22.00 -12.84 -1.39
CA ARG A 365 20.69 -13.15 -0.84
C ARG A 365 20.70 -14.36 0.07
N ILE A 366 21.36 -15.44 -0.36
CA ILE A 366 21.47 -16.68 0.39
C ILE A 366 22.20 -16.39 1.69
N LYS A 367 23.35 -15.71 1.61
CA LYS A 367 24.12 -15.29 2.77
C LYS A 367 23.24 -14.51 3.77
N LYS A 368 22.56 -13.46 3.30
CA LYS A 368 21.71 -12.62 4.17
C LYS A 368 20.49 -13.36 4.71
N SER A 369 19.92 -14.28 3.94
CA SER A 369 18.80 -15.11 4.38
C SER A 369 19.23 -16.04 5.52
N LEU A 370 20.40 -16.67 5.41
CA LEU A 370 20.96 -17.51 6.47
C LEU A 370 21.33 -16.70 7.72
N GLU A 371 21.91 -15.51 7.56
CA GLU A 371 22.19 -14.60 8.68
C GLU A 371 20.90 -14.22 9.43
N ILE A 372 19.85 -13.80 8.72
CA ILE A 372 18.55 -13.46 9.32
C ILE A 372 17.92 -14.69 9.99
N HIS A 373 17.92 -15.84 9.32
CA HIS A 373 17.41 -17.09 9.89
C HIS A 373 18.09 -17.42 11.22
N ASN A 374 19.42 -17.38 11.27
CA ASN A 374 20.18 -17.67 12.49
C ASN A 374 19.84 -16.68 13.61
N ILE A 375 19.71 -15.38 13.31
CA ILE A 375 19.31 -14.38 14.30
C ILE A 375 17.91 -14.71 14.86
N LEU A 376 16.92 -14.93 13.98
CA LEU A 376 15.54 -15.21 14.39
C LEU A 376 15.42 -16.54 15.15
N TYR A 377 16.17 -17.56 14.75
CA TYR A 377 16.24 -18.84 15.46
C TYR A 377 16.71 -18.66 16.91
N HIS A 378 17.78 -17.89 17.14
CA HIS A 378 18.27 -17.61 18.49
C HIS A 378 17.34 -16.72 19.33
N LEU A 379 16.42 -16.00 18.69
CA LEU A 379 15.38 -15.20 19.36
C LEU A 379 14.04 -15.95 19.53
N ASP A 380 13.99 -17.22 19.12
CA ASP A 380 12.76 -18.02 19.10
C ASP A 380 11.63 -17.30 18.34
N MET A 381 11.93 -16.89 17.11
CA MET A 381 10.99 -16.23 16.20
C MET A 381 10.83 -17.03 14.91
N GLU A 382 9.60 -17.12 14.42
CA GLU A 382 9.30 -17.69 13.12
C GLU A 382 9.84 -16.81 11.98
N CYS A 383 10.31 -17.46 10.92
CA CYS A 383 10.97 -16.85 9.79
C CYS A 383 10.25 -17.26 8.50
N SER A 384 9.92 -16.29 7.65
CA SER A 384 9.43 -16.55 6.29
C SER A 384 10.06 -15.59 5.28
N THR A 385 9.94 -15.88 3.98
CA THR A 385 10.50 -15.01 2.94
C THR A 385 9.45 -14.46 1.98
N CYS A 386 9.68 -13.24 1.51
CA CYS A 386 8.87 -12.57 0.51
C CYS A 386 9.68 -12.22 -0.73
N GLN A 387 9.00 -12.44 -1.86
CA GLN A 387 9.29 -12.03 -3.21
C GLN A 387 10.50 -11.18 -3.61
N PRO A 388 11.15 -11.62 -4.71
CA PRO A 388 11.51 -13.02 -4.98
C PRO A 388 12.48 -13.48 -3.89
N TYR A 389 13.00 -14.70 -3.92
CA TYR A 389 14.46 -14.75 -4.00
C TYR A 389 15.09 -16.09 -4.29
N ILE A 390 15.16 -16.96 -3.30
CA ILE A 390 16.10 -18.08 -3.35
C ILE A 390 15.44 -19.35 -3.91
N GLY A 391 14.24 -19.22 -4.50
CA GLY A 391 13.49 -20.33 -5.08
C GLY A 391 13.23 -21.40 -4.03
N LYS A 392 13.56 -22.66 -4.35
CA LYS A 392 13.41 -23.80 -3.43
C LYS A 392 14.32 -23.74 -2.20
N LEU A 393 15.40 -22.95 -2.22
CA LEU A 393 16.29 -22.82 -1.06
C LEU A 393 15.61 -22.13 0.13
N ARG A 394 14.43 -21.50 -0.06
CA ARG A 394 13.62 -20.98 1.03
C ARG A 394 13.28 -22.07 2.07
N ASN A 395 13.19 -23.32 1.64
CA ASN A 395 12.91 -24.46 2.52
C ASN A 395 14.03 -24.71 3.56
N LEU A 396 15.21 -24.12 3.36
CA LEU A 396 16.33 -24.19 4.31
C LEU A 396 16.33 -23.02 5.31
N VAL A 397 15.45 -22.03 5.13
CA VAL A 397 15.49 -20.73 5.83
C VAL A 397 14.14 -20.43 6.50
N GLU A 398 13.04 -20.77 5.85
CA GLU A 398 11.69 -20.56 6.34
C GLU A 398 11.36 -21.58 7.43
N THR A 399 10.93 -21.11 8.59
CA THR A 399 10.32 -21.95 9.65
C THR A 399 8.80 -21.84 9.66
N THR A 400 8.24 -20.89 8.89
CA THR A 400 6.80 -20.68 8.73
C THR A 400 6.47 -20.20 7.32
N PHE A 401 5.19 -20.25 6.96
CA PHE A 401 4.70 -19.73 5.69
C PHE A 401 4.48 -18.21 5.75
N CYS A 402 4.81 -17.51 4.67
CA CYS A 402 4.43 -16.11 4.48
C CYS A 402 2.90 -15.94 4.61
N SER A 403 2.42 -14.85 5.23
CA SER A 403 0.98 -14.58 5.42
C SER A 403 0.16 -14.53 4.12
N CYS A 404 0.80 -14.35 2.97
CA CYS A 404 0.12 -14.43 1.67
C CYS A 404 -0.23 -15.87 1.23
N ARG A 405 0.37 -16.90 1.86
CA ARG A 405 0.12 -18.32 1.58
C ARG A 405 -1.11 -18.79 2.32
N LYS A 406 -2.02 -19.50 1.66
CA LYS A 406 -3.25 -20.03 2.30
C LYS A 406 -2.94 -20.99 3.45
N GLU A 407 -1.83 -21.72 3.37
CA GLU A 407 -1.37 -22.66 4.40
C GLU A 407 -1.02 -21.96 5.72
N ARG A 408 -0.69 -20.65 5.69
CA ARG A 408 -0.50 -19.84 6.90
C ARG A 408 -1.79 -19.61 7.69
N TRP A 409 -2.95 -19.95 7.12
CA TRP A 409 -4.29 -19.70 7.67
C TRP A 409 -5.03 -20.98 8.06
N GLU A 410 -4.35 -22.13 7.98
CA GLU A 410 -4.91 -23.44 8.34
C GLU A 410 -4.57 -23.84 9.79
N LYS A 411 -3.82 -22.99 10.50
CA LYS A 411 -3.49 -23.14 11.93
C LYS A 411 -4.60 -22.62 12.83
#